data_AF-A0A4R3K7M6-F1
#
_entry.id   AF-A0A4R3K7M6-F1
#
_cell.length_a   1.000
_cell.length_b   1.000
_cell.length_c   1.000
_cell.angle_alpha   90.00
_cell.angle_beta   90.00
_cell.angle_gamma   90.00
#
_symmetry.space_group_name_H-M   'P 1'
#
loop_
_entity.id
_entity.type
_entity.pdbx_description
1 polymer ?
#
loop_
_entity_poly.entity_id
_entity_poly.type
_entity_poly.pdbx_seq_one_letter_code
_entity_poly.pdbx_strand_id
1 'polypeptide(L)'
;MNKFRMNTSYKFNSFFLGCGILMAASEVWKQWYLTFVLNGGFYQWWFFPFQLCSVPMYVLVILPRIRNFRARNALLTFLMCYGLLGGIAVFADTSGLQYPSLCLTVHSYLWHIMLITVGVIAGITCIIESSSHILSWRQSIDGTLIYFLCCLIASLINHLFGAFGSINMFYINPYYRMQQIGFTSLVRYCGNNLAILIYILATVFGASILFCVWMLISHFSCSS
;
A
#
# COMPACT_ATOMS: atom_id res chain seq x y z
N MET A 1 -18.93 25.95 -3.39
CA MET A 1 -18.01 25.29 -2.43
C MET A 1 -17.29 26.37 -1.62
N ASN A 2 -17.63 26.54 -0.33
CA ASN A 2 -17.10 27.64 0.48
C ASN A 2 -15.59 27.50 0.74
N LYS A 3 -14.85 28.60 0.52
CA LYS A 3 -13.40 28.77 0.74
C LYS A 3 -12.95 28.36 2.15
N PHE A 4 -13.86 28.39 3.13
CA PHE A 4 -13.64 27.94 4.50
C PHE A 4 -13.49 26.41 4.64
N ARG A 5 -14.22 25.62 3.82
CA ARG A 5 -14.20 24.13 3.86
C ARG A 5 -12.94 23.55 3.21
N MET A 6 -12.38 24.25 2.22
CA MET A 6 -11.07 23.93 1.64
C MET A 6 -9.93 24.06 2.66
N ASN A 7 -10.06 24.94 3.66
CA ASN A 7 -8.98 25.23 4.61
C ASN A 7 -8.85 24.14 5.71
N THR A 8 -9.92 23.38 5.98
CA THR A 8 -9.91 22.27 6.94
C THR A 8 -9.34 20.97 6.37
N SER A 9 -9.51 20.72 5.07
CA SER A 9 -9.06 19.52 4.33
C SER A 9 -7.53 19.36 4.33
N TYR A 10 -6.78 20.46 4.35
CA TYR A 10 -5.31 20.42 4.35
C TYR A 10 -4.67 20.27 5.74
N LYS A 11 -5.46 20.16 6.83
CA LYS A 11 -4.89 20.01 8.18
C LYS A 11 -4.06 18.73 8.33
N PHE A 12 -4.48 17.63 7.67
CA PHE A 12 -3.74 16.37 7.68
C PHE A 12 -2.63 16.30 6.64
N ASN A 13 -2.49 17.30 5.75
CA ASN A 13 -1.43 17.27 4.74
C ASN A 13 -0.04 17.23 5.34
N SER A 14 0.21 18.02 6.40
CA SER A 14 1.51 18.03 7.07
C SER A 14 1.80 16.68 7.72
N PHE A 15 0.78 16.03 8.28
CA PHE A 15 0.88 14.68 8.82
C PHE A 15 1.25 13.69 7.71
N PHE A 16 0.49 13.64 6.61
CA PHE A 16 0.77 12.72 5.50
C PHE A 16 2.14 12.96 4.88
N LEU A 17 2.53 14.22 4.68
CA LEU A 17 3.86 14.56 4.17
C LEU A 17 4.97 14.11 5.13
N GLY A 18 4.81 14.37 6.43
CA GLY A 18 5.75 13.96 7.46
C GLY A 18 5.94 12.45 7.48
N CYS A 19 4.84 11.68 7.48
CA CYS A 19 4.87 10.22 7.36
C CYS A 19 5.54 9.77 6.06
N GLY A 20 5.21 10.38 4.93
CA GLY A 20 5.81 10.03 3.63
C GLY A 20 7.32 10.27 3.58
N ILE A 21 7.80 11.40 4.13
CA ILE A 21 9.23 11.70 4.22
C ILE A 21 9.93 10.75 5.19
N LEU A 22 9.34 10.47 6.36
CA LEU A 22 9.88 9.53 7.34
C LEU A 22 10.01 8.12 6.74
N MET A 23 8.96 7.65 6.06
CA MET A 23 8.98 6.37 5.35
C MET A 23 10.05 6.37 4.25
N ALA A 24 10.16 7.44 3.46
CA ALA A 24 11.20 7.55 2.42
C ALA A 24 12.62 7.54 2.96
N ALA A 25 12.89 8.30 4.02
CA ALA A 25 14.20 8.33 4.66
C ALA A 25 14.56 6.97 5.27
N SER A 26 13.60 6.33 5.94
CA SER A 26 13.82 5.02 6.55
C SER A 26 13.94 3.89 5.52
N GLU A 27 13.28 3.99 4.37
CA GLU A 27 13.47 3.09 3.22
C GLU A 27 14.87 3.23 2.63
N VAL A 28 15.36 4.47 2.44
CA VAL A 28 16.74 4.72 1.97
C VAL A 28 17.76 4.12 2.95
N TRP A 29 17.56 4.32 4.26
CA TRP A 29 18.39 3.69 5.28
C TRP A 29 18.35 2.16 5.19
N LYS A 30 17.15 1.56 5.03
CA LYS A 30 16.98 0.11 4.87
C LYS A 30 17.75 -0.41 3.66
N GLN A 31 17.66 0.25 2.50
CA GLN A 31 18.37 -0.12 1.29
C GLN A 31 19.90 -0.01 1.45
N TRP A 32 20.37 1.06 2.10
CA TRP A 32 21.78 1.22 2.42
C TRP A 32 22.28 0.10 3.33
N TYR A 33 21.55 -0.20 4.41
CA TYR A 33 21.91 -1.24 5.38
C TYR A 33 21.94 -2.63 4.72
N LEU A 34 20.90 -2.98 3.95
CA LEU A 34 20.85 -4.25 3.23
C LEU A 34 22.02 -4.39 2.24
N THR A 35 22.33 -3.33 1.49
CA THR A 35 23.35 -3.40 0.43
C THR A 35 24.75 -3.42 1.01
N PHE A 36 25.11 -2.46 1.86
CA PHE A 36 26.49 -2.25 2.27
C PHE A 36 26.87 -2.96 3.56
N VAL A 37 25.92 -3.15 4.49
CA VAL A 37 26.21 -3.79 5.79
C VAL A 37 26.02 -5.30 5.71
N LEU A 38 24.93 -5.78 5.10
CA LEU A 38 24.60 -7.21 5.08
C LEU A 38 25.08 -7.94 3.82
N ASN A 39 25.05 -7.30 2.65
CA ASN A 39 25.38 -7.95 1.37
C ASN A 39 26.73 -7.52 0.77
N GLY A 40 27.62 -6.90 1.56
CA GLY A 40 28.99 -6.60 1.14
C GLY A 40 29.09 -5.68 -0.09
N GLY A 41 28.11 -4.82 -0.32
CA GLY A 41 28.04 -3.90 -1.46
C GLY A 41 27.19 -4.39 -2.63
N PHE A 42 26.68 -5.63 -2.61
CA PHE A 42 25.82 -6.15 -3.67
C PHE A 42 24.34 -5.84 -3.42
N TYR A 43 23.71 -5.14 -4.37
CA TYR A 43 22.30 -4.78 -4.28
C TYR A 43 21.41 -5.99 -4.57
N GLN A 44 20.45 -6.25 -3.68
CA GLN A 44 19.50 -7.35 -3.77
C GLN A 44 18.16 -6.87 -4.33
N TRP A 45 17.88 -7.19 -5.59
CA TRP A 45 16.67 -6.75 -6.31
C TRP A 45 15.35 -7.18 -5.67
N TRP A 46 15.37 -8.24 -4.86
CA TRP A 46 14.24 -8.68 -4.08
C TRP A 46 13.67 -7.58 -3.18
N PHE A 47 14.54 -6.74 -2.62
CA PHE A 47 14.16 -5.67 -1.70
C PHE A 47 13.83 -4.35 -2.40
N PHE A 48 13.76 -4.32 -3.74
CA PHE A 48 13.41 -3.11 -4.47
C PHE A 48 12.11 -2.48 -3.91
N PRO A 49 12.07 -1.16 -3.66
CA PRO A 49 11.03 -0.50 -2.87
C PRO A 49 9.72 -0.29 -3.66
N PHE A 50 9.18 -1.35 -4.27
CA PHE A 50 7.92 -1.29 -5.00
C PHE A 50 7.02 -2.50 -4.71
N GLN A 51 6.98 -2.89 -3.44
CA GLN A 51 5.98 -3.78 -2.87
C GLN A 51 4.70 -3.01 -2.49
N LEU A 52 3.55 -3.69 -2.33
CA LEU A 52 2.28 -3.05 -1.98
C LEU A 52 2.39 -2.18 -0.72
N CYS A 53 3.13 -2.67 0.27
CA CYS A 53 3.40 -1.98 1.53
C CYS A 53 4.35 -0.79 1.40
N SER A 54 5.13 -0.71 0.32
CA SER A 54 6.02 0.42 0.06
C SER A 54 5.37 1.55 -0.74
N VAL A 55 4.34 1.24 -1.55
CA VAL A 55 3.64 2.25 -2.37
C VAL A 55 3.10 3.45 -1.57
N PRO A 56 2.51 3.25 -0.37
CA PRO A 56 2.03 4.35 0.46
C PRO A 56 3.05 5.48 0.69
N MET A 57 4.33 5.18 0.81
CA MET A 57 5.39 6.19 0.94
C MET A 57 5.36 7.22 -0.22
N TYR A 58 5.29 6.75 -1.46
CA TYR A 58 5.22 7.63 -2.64
C TYR A 58 3.92 8.41 -2.68
N VAL A 59 2.80 7.72 -2.39
CA VAL A 59 1.47 8.34 -2.36
C VAL A 59 1.43 9.47 -1.33
N LEU A 60 1.97 9.25 -0.13
CA LEU A 60 2.01 10.22 0.96
C LEU A 60 2.82 11.48 0.62
N VAL A 61 3.94 11.34 -0.09
CA VAL A 61 4.75 12.49 -0.53
C VAL A 61 4.01 13.32 -1.59
N ILE A 62 3.24 12.67 -2.47
CA ILE A 62 2.54 13.34 -3.58
C ILE A 62 1.20 13.93 -3.12
N LEU A 63 0.50 13.26 -2.22
CA LEU A 63 -0.88 13.56 -1.80
C LEU A 63 -1.13 15.04 -1.43
N PRO A 64 -0.25 15.73 -0.66
CA PRO A 64 -0.44 17.15 -0.33
C PRO A 64 -0.44 18.10 -1.54
N ARG A 65 0.20 17.69 -2.65
CA ARG A 65 0.33 18.50 -3.87
C ARG A 65 -0.87 18.34 -4.81
N ILE A 66 -1.68 17.30 -4.61
CA ILE A 66 -2.85 17.02 -5.46
C ILE A 66 -4.00 17.93 -5.07
N ARG A 67 -4.35 18.85 -5.98
CA ARG A 67 -5.49 19.77 -5.85
C ARG A 67 -6.79 19.22 -6.44
N ASN A 68 -6.70 18.24 -7.35
CA ASN A 68 -7.87 17.62 -7.94
C ASN A 68 -8.56 16.72 -6.91
N PHE A 69 -9.82 17.05 -6.58
CA PHE A 69 -10.58 16.35 -5.55
C PHE A 69 -10.77 14.86 -5.81
N ARG A 70 -11.05 14.46 -7.07
CA ARG A 70 -11.22 13.06 -7.44
C ARG A 70 -9.91 12.28 -7.28
N ALA A 71 -8.80 12.83 -7.77
CA ALA A 71 -7.49 12.20 -7.64
C ALA A 71 -7.05 12.11 -6.17
N ARG A 72 -7.29 13.15 -5.38
CA ARG A 72 -7.01 13.15 -3.94
C ARG A 72 -7.80 12.06 -3.22
N ASN A 73 -9.11 11.98 -3.47
CA ASN A 73 -9.95 10.92 -2.90
C ASN A 73 -9.53 9.53 -3.34
N ALA A 74 -9.15 9.35 -4.62
CA ALA A 74 -8.64 8.08 -5.11
C ALA A 74 -7.40 7.63 -4.31
N LEU A 75 -6.44 8.53 -4.09
CA LEU A 75 -5.22 8.26 -3.32
C LEU A 75 -5.53 7.99 -1.84
N LEU A 76 -6.44 8.76 -1.22
CA LEU A 76 -6.90 8.50 0.14
C LEU A 76 -7.60 7.15 0.27
N THR A 77 -8.46 6.79 -0.68
CA THR A 77 -9.13 5.48 -0.74
C THR A 77 -8.13 4.36 -0.95
N PHE A 78 -7.11 4.55 -1.79
CA PHE A 78 -6.02 3.60 -1.93
C PHE A 78 -5.30 3.36 -0.59
N LEU A 79 -4.94 4.43 0.14
CA LEU A 79 -4.30 4.31 1.45
C LEU A 79 -5.21 3.63 2.48
N MET A 80 -6.48 4.02 2.56
CA MET A 80 -7.41 3.53 3.59
C MET A 80 -7.87 2.07 3.36
N CYS A 81 -7.78 1.57 2.13
CA CYS A 81 -8.17 0.20 1.78
C CYS A 81 -6.95 -0.67 1.48
N TYR A 82 -6.17 -0.36 0.45
CA TYR A 82 -5.04 -1.20 0.02
C TYR A 82 -3.81 -1.04 0.91
N GLY A 83 -3.46 0.19 1.28
CA GLY A 83 -2.39 0.46 2.24
C GLY A 83 -2.67 -0.17 3.60
N LEU A 84 -3.89 0.02 4.11
CA LEU A 84 -4.36 -0.59 5.36
C LEU A 84 -4.37 -2.12 5.29
N LEU A 85 -4.89 -2.71 4.19
CA LEU A 85 -4.88 -4.15 3.98
C LEU A 85 -3.45 -4.71 4.03
N GLY A 86 -2.50 -4.11 3.32
CA GLY A 86 -1.09 -4.52 3.36
C GLY A 86 -0.46 -4.35 4.76
N GLY A 87 -0.84 -3.29 5.47
CA GLY A 87 -0.45 -3.05 6.86
C GLY A 87 -0.92 -4.15 7.81
N ILE A 88 -2.18 -4.59 7.70
CA ILE A 88 -2.78 -5.59 8.59
C ILE A 88 -2.42 -7.03 8.18
N ALA A 89 -2.49 -7.35 6.89
CA ALA A 89 -2.38 -8.72 6.39
C ALA A 89 -1.01 -9.36 6.70
N VAL A 90 0.05 -8.56 6.81
CA VAL A 90 1.37 -9.06 7.19
C VAL A 90 1.40 -9.65 8.60
N PHE A 91 0.48 -9.26 9.49
CA PHE A 91 0.45 -9.80 10.85
C PHE A 91 -0.20 -11.18 10.93
N ALA A 92 -0.88 -11.63 9.87
CA ALA A 92 -1.34 -13.02 9.76
C ALA A 92 -0.16 -13.98 9.55
N ASP A 93 0.92 -13.51 8.92
CA ASP A 93 2.21 -14.20 8.89
C ASP A 93 3.38 -13.22 8.99
N THR A 94 4.00 -13.19 10.16
CA THR A 94 5.11 -12.28 10.44
C THR A 94 6.48 -12.75 9.92
N SER A 95 6.56 -13.92 9.26
CA SER A 95 7.83 -14.46 8.77
C SER A 95 8.54 -13.47 7.82
N GLY A 96 7.79 -12.77 6.98
CA GLY A 96 8.30 -11.74 6.08
C GLY A 96 8.78 -10.45 6.75
N LEU A 97 8.53 -10.26 8.05
CA LEU A 97 9.01 -9.11 8.84
C LEU A 97 10.34 -9.39 9.55
N GLN A 98 10.75 -10.66 9.61
CA GLN A 98 11.91 -11.09 10.38
C GLN A 98 13.16 -11.08 9.50
N TYR A 99 14.14 -10.28 9.90
CA TYR A 99 15.45 -10.19 9.28
C TYR A 99 16.52 -10.73 10.23
N PRO A 100 17.70 -11.14 9.71
CA PRO A 100 18.84 -11.51 10.56
C PRO A 100 19.30 -10.38 11.50
N SER A 101 19.08 -9.11 11.12
CA SER A 101 19.37 -7.95 11.96
C SER A 101 18.14 -7.51 12.74
N LEU A 102 18.28 -7.35 14.06
CA LEU A 102 17.23 -6.83 14.94
C LEU A 102 16.73 -5.45 14.49
N CYS A 103 17.63 -4.57 14.04
CA CYS A 103 17.26 -3.22 13.59
C CYS A 103 16.34 -3.26 12.36
N LEU A 104 16.61 -4.14 11.40
CA LEU A 104 15.75 -4.32 10.22
C LEU A 104 14.41 -4.94 10.59
N THR A 105 14.40 -5.91 11.52
CA THR A 105 13.16 -6.49 12.04
C THR A 105 12.30 -5.42 12.70
N VAL A 106 12.83 -4.66 13.68
CA VAL A 106 12.11 -3.57 14.34
C VAL A 106 11.60 -2.54 13.33
N HIS A 107 12.43 -2.15 12.37
CA HIS A 107 12.03 -1.25 11.30
C HIS A 107 10.84 -1.80 10.49
N SER A 108 10.86 -3.09 10.13
CA SER A 108 9.77 -3.74 9.39
C SER A 108 8.46 -3.72 10.17
N TYR A 109 8.49 -3.98 11.49
CA TYR A 109 7.28 -3.88 12.33
C TYR A 109 6.76 -2.43 12.40
N LEU A 110 7.65 -1.46 12.65
CA LEU A 110 7.28 -0.05 12.72
C LEU A 110 6.71 0.47 11.38
N TRP A 111 7.23 -0.01 10.25
CA TRP A 111 6.73 0.30 8.92
C TRP A 111 5.24 -0.08 8.80
N HIS A 112 4.88 -1.30 9.19
CA HIS A 112 3.51 -1.78 9.08
C HIS A 112 2.56 -1.14 10.11
N ILE A 113 3.04 -0.83 11.31
CA ILE A 113 2.27 -0.04 12.29
C ILE A 113 1.96 1.35 11.70
N MET A 114 2.96 2.01 11.10
CA MET A 114 2.78 3.29 10.42
C MET A 114 1.77 3.19 9.27
N LEU A 115 1.82 2.12 8.46
CA LEU A 115 0.84 1.88 7.40
C LEU A 115 -0.59 1.78 7.93
N ILE A 116 -0.79 1.08 9.05
CA ILE A 116 -2.11 0.98 9.70
C ILE A 116 -2.57 2.36 10.17
N THR A 117 -1.72 3.12 10.86
CA THR A 117 -2.04 4.47 11.33
C THR A 117 -2.40 5.40 10.18
N VAL A 118 -1.60 5.40 9.11
CA VAL A 118 -1.85 6.18 7.90
C VAL A 118 -3.15 5.76 7.22
N GLY A 119 -3.41 4.46 7.09
CA GLY A 119 -4.63 3.95 6.47
C GLY A 119 -5.88 4.38 7.22
N VAL A 120 -5.87 4.32 8.56
CA VAL A 120 -6.96 4.79 9.41
C VAL A 120 -7.17 6.29 9.27
N ILE A 121 -6.10 7.09 9.35
CA ILE A 121 -6.19 8.55 9.22
C ILE A 121 -6.63 8.97 7.81
N ALA A 122 -6.22 8.23 6.77
CA ALA A 122 -6.69 8.43 5.40
C ALA A 122 -8.21 8.19 5.27
N GLY A 123 -8.73 7.15 5.92
CA GLY A 123 -10.18 6.88 5.97
C GLY A 123 -10.96 7.99 6.67
N ILE A 124 -10.49 8.42 7.84
CA ILE A 124 -11.08 9.56 8.59
C ILE A 124 -11.04 10.83 7.74
N THR A 125 -9.91 11.13 7.11
CA THR A 125 -9.76 12.30 6.23
C THR A 125 -10.73 12.25 5.06
N CYS A 126 -10.87 11.09 4.42
CA CYS A 126 -11.79 10.87 3.31
C CYS A 126 -13.25 11.15 3.72
N ILE A 127 -13.68 10.72 4.91
CA ILE A 127 -15.03 10.98 5.44
C ILE A 127 -15.24 12.48 5.69
N ILE A 128 -14.28 13.15 6.35
CA ILE A 128 -14.35 14.59 6.63
C ILE A 128 -14.43 15.40 5.33
N GLU A 129 -13.64 15.02 4.32
CA GLU A 129 -13.60 15.68 3.01
C GLU A 129 -14.85 15.38 2.16
N SER A 130 -15.49 14.23 2.35
CA SER A 130 -16.76 13.86 1.68
C SER A 130 -17.97 14.63 2.21
N SER A 131 -17.84 15.29 3.37
CA SER A 131 -18.56 16.52 3.70
C SER A 131 -20.10 16.45 3.56
N SER A 132 -20.69 15.40 4.14
CA SER A 132 -22.12 15.05 4.29
C SER A 132 -22.73 14.08 3.27
N HIS A 133 -21.91 13.47 2.41
CA HIS A 133 -22.34 12.31 1.62
C HIS A 133 -21.65 11.05 2.11
N ILE A 134 -22.45 10.00 2.29
CA ILE A 134 -21.97 8.62 2.44
C ILE A 134 -20.97 8.37 1.31
N LEU A 135 -19.86 7.70 1.64
CA LEU A 135 -18.88 7.30 0.64
C LEU A 135 -19.59 6.61 -0.54
N SER A 136 -19.06 6.78 -1.74
CA SER A 136 -19.65 6.20 -2.95
C SER A 136 -18.78 5.05 -3.43
N TRP A 137 -19.40 3.99 -3.96
CA TRP A 137 -18.68 2.91 -4.66
C TRP A 137 -17.75 3.41 -5.77
N ARG A 138 -18.01 4.61 -6.33
CA ARG A 138 -17.08 5.26 -7.27
C ARG A 138 -15.69 5.51 -6.66
N GLN A 139 -15.59 5.84 -5.38
CA GLN A 139 -14.31 6.03 -4.70
C GLN A 139 -13.55 4.71 -4.57
N SER A 140 -14.24 3.61 -4.28
CA SER A 140 -13.64 2.26 -4.27
C SER A 140 -13.08 1.88 -5.65
N ILE A 141 -13.83 2.19 -6.72
CA ILE A 141 -13.36 1.98 -8.10
C ILE A 141 -12.10 2.83 -8.37
N ASP A 142 -12.13 4.12 -8.04
CA ASP A 142 -10.99 5.02 -8.27
C ASP A 142 -9.72 4.58 -7.49
N GLY A 143 -9.87 4.11 -6.25
CA GLY A 143 -8.75 3.53 -5.48
C GLY A 143 -8.26 2.19 -6.06
N THR A 144 -9.17 1.37 -6.58
CA THR A 144 -8.83 0.10 -7.26
C THR A 144 -8.09 0.34 -8.58
N LEU A 145 -8.41 1.40 -9.31
CA LEU A 145 -7.66 1.81 -10.50
C LEU A 145 -6.21 2.18 -10.16
N ILE A 146 -5.96 2.83 -9.01
CA ILE A 146 -4.60 3.09 -8.53
C ILE A 146 -3.88 1.78 -8.22
N TYR A 147 -4.54 0.83 -7.55
CA TYR A 147 -3.97 -0.49 -7.29
C TYR A 147 -3.60 -1.22 -8.59
N PHE A 148 -4.49 -1.26 -9.59
CA PHE A 148 -4.18 -1.88 -10.88
C PHE A 148 -3.05 -1.17 -11.63
N LEU A 149 -2.97 0.16 -11.55
CA LEU A 149 -1.82 0.91 -12.07
C LEU A 149 -0.53 0.48 -11.37
N CYS A 150 -0.55 0.28 -10.05
CA CYS A 150 0.60 -0.24 -9.32
C CYS A 150 0.95 -1.67 -9.74
N CYS A 151 -0.02 -2.55 -9.94
CA CYS A 151 0.21 -3.90 -10.46
C CYS A 151 0.83 -3.88 -11.87
N LEU A 152 0.39 -2.96 -12.73
CA LEU A 152 0.97 -2.77 -14.06
C LEU A 152 2.44 -2.35 -13.96
N ILE A 153 2.74 -1.36 -13.11
CA ILE A 153 4.11 -0.89 -12.88
C ILE A 153 4.97 -2.00 -12.26
N ALA A 154 4.45 -2.75 -11.28
CA ALA A 154 5.15 -3.89 -10.68
C ALA A 154 5.45 -4.99 -11.71
N SER A 155 4.50 -5.30 -12.60
CA SER A 155 4.71 -6.23 -13.71
C SER A 155 5.79 -5.74 -14.68
N LEU A 156 5.78 -4.45 -15.02
CA LEU A 156 6.80 -3.84 -15.86
C LEU A 156 8.19 -3.91 -15.21
N ILE A 157 8.29 -3.57 -13.91
CA ILE A 157 9.53 -3.68 -13.14
C ILE A 157 10.03 -5.14 -13.14
N ASN A 158 9.14 -6.09 -12.87
CA ASN A 158 9.46 -7.52 -12.87
C ASN A 158 9.99 -8.00 -14.22
N HIS A 159 9.44 -7.49 -15.32
CA HIS A 159 9.86 -7.84 -16.67
C HIS A 159 11.19 -7.18 -17.04
N LEU A 160 11.34 -5.86 -16.82
CA LEU A 160 12.52 -5.10 -17.23
C LEU A 160 13.76 -5.46 -16.41
N PHE A 161 13.60 -5.70 -15.11
CA PHE A 161 14.72 -5.93 -14.20
C PHE A 161 14.90 -7.40 -13.82
N GLY A 162 14.11 -8.31 -14.42
CA GLY A 162 14.19 -9.75 -14.18
C GLY A 162 15.55 -10.36 -14.46
N ALA A 163 16.34 -9.78 -15.37
CA ALA A 163 17.68 -10.24 -15.68
C ALA A 163 18.73 -9.94 -14.59
N PHE A 164 18.47 -8.98 -13.69
CA PHE A 164 19.46 -8.53 -12.71
C PHE A 164 19.41 -9.28 -11.37
N GLY A 165 18.41 -10.14 -11.15
CA GLY A 165 18.29 -10.94 -9.95
C GLY A 165 16.87 -11.34 -9.61
N SER A 166 16.67 -11.82 -8.38
CA SER A 166 15.38 -12.24 -7.84
C SER A 166 14.44 -11.06 -7.59
N ILE A 167 13.77 -10.56 -8.63
CA ILE A 167 12.80 -9.48 -8.52
C ILE A 167 11.37 -10.01 -8.57
N ASN A 168 10.59 -9.75 -7.52
CA ASN A 168 9.19 -10.20 -7.45
C ASN A 168 8.32 -9.13 -6.79
N MET A 169 8.15 -8.00 -7.47
CA MET A 169 7.30 -6.91 -7.02
C MET A 169 5.85 -7.38 -6.95
N PHE A 170 5.20 -7.08 -5.82
CA PHE A 170 3.83 -7.46 -5.49
C PHE A 170 3.60 -8.98 -5.48
N TYR A 171 4.63 -9.82 -5.50
CA TYR A 171 4.50 -11.26 -5.67
C TYR A 171 3.77 -11.70 -6.95
N ILE A 172 3.73 -10.84 -7.98
CA ILE A 172 2.99 -11.09 -9.23
C ILE A 172 3.92 -11.38 -10.43
N ASN A 173 5.20 -11.68 -10.21
CA ASN A 173 6.09 -12.04 -11.31
C ASN A 173 5.75 -13.45 -11.86
N PRO A 174 5.39 -13.59 -13.14
CA PRO A 174 5.00 -14.90 -13.71
C PRO A 174 6.15 -15.90 -13.76
N TYR A 175 7.41 -15.43 -13.75
CA TYR A 175 8.61 -16.27 -13.79
C TYR A 175 9.00 -16.81 -12.41
N TYR A 176 8.46 -16.26 -11.32
CA TYR A 176 8.62 -16.81 -9.97
C TYR A 176 7.34 -17.53 -9.55
N ARG A 177 7.51 -18.70 -8.94
CA ARG A 177 6.38 -19.39 -8.32
C ARG A 177 5.74 -18.50 -7.26
N MET A 178 4.41 -18.44 -7.22
CA MET A 178 3.64 -17.72 -6.20
C MET A 178 4.16 -18.09 -4.81
N GLN A 179 4.65 -17.10 -4.08
CA GLN A 179 5.25 -17.27 -2.75
C GLN A 179 4.34 -16.78 -1.62
N GLN A 180 3.27 -16.03 -1.93
CA GLN A 180 2.39 -15.53 -0.89
C GLN A 180 1.71 -16.71 -0.17
N ILE A 181 1.77 -16.66 1.15
CA ILE A 181 1.16 -17.67 2.02
C ILE A 181 -0.36 -17.64 1.84
N GLY A 182 -0.97 -18.82 1.82
CA GLY A 182 -2.36 -19.03 1.42
C GLY A 182 -2.55 -19.28 -0.09
N PHE A 183 -1.72 -18.66 -0.95
CA PHE A 183 -1.86 -18.79 -2.42
C PHE A 183 -0.84 -19.75 -3.05
N THR A 184 0.29 -19.99 -2.40
CA THR A 184 1.36 -20.88 -2.90
C THR A 184 0.87 -22.30 -3.25
N SER A 185 -0.08 -22.82 -2.47
CA SER A 185 -0.69 -24.14 -2.69
C SER A 185 -1.52 -24.20 -3.98
N LEU A 186 -2.13 -23.08 -4.39
CA LEU A 186 -2.98 -23.00 -5.59
C LEU A 186 -2.20 -23.29 -6.88
N VAL A 187 -0.90 -23.02 -6.89
CA VAL A 187 -0.03 -23.30 -8.04
C VAL A 187 -0.11 -24.76 -8.47
N ARG A 188 -0.25 -25.69 -7.52
CA ARG A 188 -0.35 -27.13 -7.81
C ARG A 188 -1.66 -27.52 -8.52
N TYR A 189 -2.72 -26.73 -8.33
CA TYR A 189 -4.05 -27.03 -8.85
C TYR A 189 -4.37 -26.32 -10.16
N CYS A 190 -3.89 -25.08 -10.32
CA CYS A 190 -4.30 -24.22 -11.43
C CYS A 190 -3.16 -23.50 -12.16
N GLY A 191 -1.91 -23.74 -11.74
CA GLY A 191 -0.74 -23.09 -12.32
C GLY A 191 -0.44 -21.70 -11.73
N ASN A 192 0.74 -21.17 -12.08
CA ASN A 192 1.26 -19.94 -11.47
C ASN A 192 0.47 -18.69 -11.85
N ASN A 193 0.19 -18.52 -13.14
CA ASN A 193 -0.50 -17.34 -13.66
C ASN A 193 -1.92 -17.21 -13.08
N LEU A 194 -2.63 -18.32 -12.92
CA LEU A 194 -3.95 -18.30 -12.31
C LEU A 194 -3.87 -18.03 -10.80
N ALA A 195 -2.87 -18.59 -10.10
CA ALA A 195 -2.64 -18.27 -8.69
C ALA A 195 -2.35 -16.78 -8.46
N ILE A 196 -1.56 -16.14 -9.35
CA ILE A 196 -1.31 -14.69 -9.35
C ILE A 196 -2.61 -13.91 -9.57
N LEU A 197 -3.42 -14.30 -10.57
CA LEU A 197 -4.71 -13.65 -10.81
C LEU A 197 -5.63 -13.76 -9.59
N ILE A 198 -5.73 -14.94 -8.98
CA ILE A 198 -6.52 -15.18 -7.77
C ILE A 198 -6.01 -14.30 -6.62
N TYR A 199 -4.70 -14.15 -6.45
CA TYR A 199 -4.11 -13.26 -5.44
C TYR A 199 -4.48 -11.79 -5.67
N ILE A 200 -4.40 -11.30 -6.91
CA ILE A 200 -4.82 -9.93 -7.26
C ILE A 200 -6.31 -9.74 -6.95
N LEU A 201 -7.16 -10.67 -7.35
CA LEU A 201 -8.60 -10.63 -7.09
C LEU A 201 -8.92 -10.69 -5.59
N ALA A 202 -8.21 -11.52 -4.84
CA ALA A 202 -8.35 -11.60 -3.39
C ALA A 202 -7.93 -10.30 -2.69
N THR A 203 -6.91 -9.61 -3.22
CA THR A 203 -6.50 -8.29 -2.71
C THR A 203 -7.59 -7.24 -2.96
N VAL A 204 -8.18 -7.21 -4.16
CA VAL A 204 -9.31 -6.31 -4.48
C VAL A 204 -10.53 -6.64 -3.60
N PHE A 205 -10.81 -7.92 -3.37
CA PHE A 205 -11.89 -8.36 -2.50
C PHE A 205 -11.67 -7.90 -1.05
N GLY A 206 -10.47 -8.11 -0.49
CA GLY A 206 -10.13 -7.63 0.86
C GLY A 206 -10.23 -6.11 1.00
N ALA A 207 -9.75 -5.36 -0.01
CA ALA A 207 -9.89 -3.91 -0.05
C ALA A 207 -11.35 -3.46 -0.12
N SER A 208 -12.20 -4.20 -0.83
CA SER A 208 -13.65 -3.94 -0.92
C SER A 208 -14.35 -4.19 0.42
N ILE A 209 -13.97 -5.23 1.18
CA ILE A 209 -14.48 -5.45 2.54
C ILE A 209 -14.12 -4.27 3.44
N LEU A 210 -12.85 -3.82 3.42
CA LEU A 210 -12.44 -2.64 4.19
C LEU A 210 -13.22 -1.39 3.76
N PHE A 211 -13.47 -1.22 2.46
CA PHE A 211 -14.30 -0.12 1.97
C PHE A 211 -15.74 -0.19 2.52
N CYS A 212 -16.35 -1.37 2.59
CA CYS A 212 -17.66 -1.55 3.23
C CYS A 212 -17.66 -1.13 4.71
N VAL A 213 -16.58 -1.43 5.45
CA VAL A 213 -16.44 -0.97 6.84
C VAL A 213 -16.40 0.57 6.90
N TRP A 214 -15.61 1.21 6.03
CA TRP A 214 -15.57 2.68 5.94
C TRP A 214 -16.90 3.30 5.53
N MET A 215 -17.63 2.65 4.62
CA MET A 215 -19.00 3.05 4.23
C MET A 215 -19.93 3.07 5.45
N LEU A 216 -19.92 1.99 6.25
CA LEU A 216 -20.73 1.91 7.48
C LEU A 216 -20.35 3.00 8.47
N ILE A 217 -19.05 3.21 8.72
CA ILE A 217 -18.56 4.28 9.60
C ILE A 217 -19.02 5.67 9.08
N SER A 218 -18.93 5.90 7.77
CA SER A 218 -19.36 7.15 7.15
C SER A 218 -20.87 7.39 7.30
N HIS A 219 -21.67 6.33 7.23
CA HIS A 219 -23.11 6.40 7.44
C HIS A 219 -23.44 6.86 8.87
N PHE A 220 -22.86 6.21 9.88
CA PHE A 220 -23.07 6.59 11.28
C PHE A 220 -22.58 8.02 11.60
N SER A 221 -21.48 8.43 10.97
CA SER A 221 -20.90 9.78 11.14
C SER A 221 -21.74 10.88 10.48
N CYS A 222 -22.55 10.55 9.47
CA CYS A 222 -23.45 11.51 8.82
C CYS A 222 -24.85 11.56 9.45
N SER A 223 -25.24 10.52 10.19
CA SER A 223 -26.52 10.46 10.91
C SER A 223 -26.48 11.07 12.31
N SER A 224 -25.29 11.48 12.79
CA SER A 224 -25.05 12.13 14.09
C SER A 224 -24.82 13.63 13.91
#